data_AF-A0A0G1WWX6-F1
#
_entry.id   AF-A0A0G1WWX6-F1
#
_cell.length_a   1.000
_cell.length_b   1.000
_cell.length_c   1.000
_cell.angle_alpha   90.00
_cell.angle_beta   90.00
_cell.angle_gamma   90.00
#
_symmetry.space_group_name_H-M   'P 1'
#
loop_
_entity.id
_entity.type
_entity.pdbx_description
1 polymer ?
#
loop_
_entity_poly.entity_id
_entity_poly.type
_entity_poly.pdbx_seq_one_letter_code
_entity_poly.pdbx_strand_id
1 'polypeptide(L)'
;MKNSKRKILAKPALREQKSPVKPNPDPPDKVVVARASFVRHSPRKLRLVAQVVRGADPNKAIGYLKLLPHRAAGSLIKVYQQALANAKNAGLSPADLTVKSLQIEEGPKGAKKADVHAHGARYDRGIRRKRMAHIRLELITKTRYGAKN
;
A
#
# COMPACT_ATOMS: atom_id res chain seq x y z
N MET A 1 69.39 -37.97 -3.69
CA MET A 1 69.12 -37.20 -2.46
C MET A 1 68.98 -35.73 -2.81
N LYS A 2 67.77 -35.16 -2.72
CA LYS A 2 67.49 -33.72 -2.48
C LYS A 2 65.97 -33.55 -2.34
N ASN A 3 65.60 -33.13 -1.14
CA ASN A 3 64.25 -32.88 -0.68
C ASN A 3 63.55 -31.79 -1.49
N SER A 4 62.26 -31.96 -1.75
CA SER A 4 61.35 -30.82 -1.83
C SER A 4 59.94 -31.27 -1.48
N LYS A 5 59.62 -31.14 -0.19
CA LYS A 5 58.27 -31.24 0.36
C LYS A 5 57.35 -30.29 -0.44
N ARG A 6 56.50 -30.83 -1.32
CA ARG A 6 55.35 -30.06 -1.82
C ARG A 6 54.37 -29.94 -0.65
N LYS A 7 54.40 -28.78 -0.01
CA LYS A 7 53.44 -28.30 0.98
C LYS A 7 52.04 -28.51 0.39
N ILE A 8 51.30 -29.50 0.90
CA ILE A 8 49.86 -29.60 0.67
C ILE A 8 49.29 -28.38 1.40
N LEU A 9 48.92 -27.36 0.62
CA LEU A 9 48.25 -26.17 1.14
C LEU A 9 46.95 -26.63 1.77
N ALA A 10 46.92 -26.71 3.11
CA ALA A 10 45.69 -26.86 3.86
C ALA A 10 44.73 -25.78 3.36
N LYS A 11 43.56 -26.19 2.84
CA LYS A 11 42.43 -25.28 2.67
C LYS A 11 42.17 -24.66 4.04
N PRO A 12 42.34 -23.33 4.23
CA PRO A 12 41.88 -22.73 5.47
C PRO A 12 40.37 -22.88 5.50
N ALA A 13 39.85 -23.37 6.62
CA ALA A 13 38.43 -23.53 6.87
C ALA A 13 37.69 -22.27 6.40
N LEU A 14 36.70 -22.46 5.53
CA LEU A 14 35.71 -21.44 5.20
C LEU A 14 35.14 -20.97 6.54
N ARG A 15 35.60 -19.82 7.00
CA ARG A 15 34.97 -19.07 8.07
C ARG A 15 33.56 -18.83 7.57
N GLU A 16 32.62 -19.64 8.04
CA GLU A 16 31.20 -19.39 7.88
C GLU A 16 30.98 -17.96 8.36
N GLN A 17 30.88 -17.05 7.41
CA GLN A 17 30.36 -15.74 7.70
C GLN A 17 28.92 -16.01 8.09
N LYS A 18 28.66 -16.05 9.40
CA LYS A 18 27.35 -15.67 9.92
C LYS A 18 27.06 -14.31 9.28
N SER A 19 26.36 -14.32 8.15
CA SER A 19 25.65 -13.17 7.62
C SER A 19 24.99 -12.49 8.82
N PRO A 20 25.04 -11.16 8.96
CA PRO A 20 24.41 -10.49 10.09
C PRO A 20 22.95 -10.95 10.12
N VAL A 21 22.63 -11.74 11.15
CA VAL A 21 21.25 -12.08 11.47
C VAL A 21 20.59 -10.73 11.65
N LYS A 22 19.69 -10.38 10.72
CA LYS A 22 18.87 -9.17 10.85
C LYS A 22 18.33 -9.17 12.27
N PRO A 23 18.49 -8.09 13.06
CA PRO A 23 17.96 -8.07 14.41
C PRO A 23 16.50 -8.51 14.36
N ASN A 24 16.11 -9.38 15.30
CA ASN A 24 14.77 -9.92 15.40
C ASN A 24 13.73 -8.83 15.10
N PRO A 25 12.67 -9.14 14.31
CA PRO A 25 11.67 -8.15 13.98
C PRO A 25 11.10 -7.60 15.28
N ASP A 26 11.05 -6.28 15.34
CA ASP A 26 10.32 -5.46 16.29
C ASP A 26 9.02 -6.14 16.76
N PRO A 27 8.54 -5.90 18.00
CA PRO A 27 7.24 -6.42 18.44
C PRO A 27 6.19 -6.15 17.34
N PRO A 28 5.28 -7.10 17.06
CA PRO A 28 4.46 -7.05 15.87
C PRO A 28 3.69 -5.73 15.83
N ASP A 29 4.09 -4.85 14.90
CA ASP A 29 3.44 -3.55 14.76
C ASP A 29 1.93 -3.77 14.61
N LYS A 30 1.13 -3.06 15.41
CA LYS A 30 -0.31 -3.27 15.39
C LYS A 30 -0.87 -2.71 14.08
N VAL A 31 -1.37 -3.59 13.22
CA VAL A 31 -1.92 -3.22 11.93
C VAL A 31 -3.42 -2.94 12.06
N VAL A 32 -3.84 -1.76 11.62
CA VAL A 32 -5.25 -1.38 11.51
C VAL A 32 -5.64 -1.35 10.04
N VAL A 33 -6.72 -2.04 9.69
CA VAL A 33 -7.18 -2.14 8.30
C VAL A 33 -8.51 -1.43 8.11
N ALA A 34 -8.65 -0.73 7.00
CA ALA A 34 -9.93 -0.21 6.50
C ALA A 34 -10.14 -0.66 5.05
N ARG A 35 -11.41 -0.97 4.73
CA ARG A 35 -11.79 -1.48 3.41
C ARG A 35 -13.05 -0.78 2.92
N ALA A 36 -13.05 -0.39 1.66
CA ALA A 36 -14.25 0.04 0.94
C ALA A 36 -14.38 -0.77 -0.35
N SER A 37 -15.50 -1.50 -0.46
CA SER A 37 -15.79 -2.34 -1.61
C SER A 37 -16.82 -1.71 -2.53
N PHE A 38 -16.78 -2.08 -3.82
CA PHE A 38 -17.72 -1.62 -4.86
C PHE A 38 -17.78 -0.10 -5.00
N VAL A 39 -16.64 0.57 -4.84
CA VAL A 39 -16.55 2.03 -5.01
C VAL A 39 -16.82 2.38 -6.47
N ARG A 40 -17.80 3.25 -6.71
CA ARG A 40 -18.24 3.67 -8.06
C ARG A 40 -17.27 4.69 -8.70
N HIS A 41 -15.98 4.39 -8.68
CA HIS A 41 -14.93 5.12 -9.37
C HIS A 41 -14.01 4.18 -10.14
N SER A 42 -13.41 4.70 -11.21
CA SER A 42 -12.41 3.95 -11.95
C SER A 42 -11.13 3.80 -11.11
N PRO A 43 -10.55 2.59 -11.03
CA PRO A 43 -9.29 2.34 -10.31
C PRO A 43 -8.18 3.30 -10.71
N ARG A 44 -8.06 3.62 -12.01
CA ARG A 44 -7.03 4.55 -12.52
C ARG A 44 -7.12 5.94 -11.88
N LYS A 45 -8.33 6.49 -11.74
CA LYS A 45 -8.54 7.83 -11.15
C LYS A 45 -8.23 7.83 -9.66
N LEU A 46 -8.59 6.76 -8.95
CA LEU A 46 -8.25 6.60 -7.53
C LEU A 46 -6.75 6.44 -7.33
N ARG A 47 -6.05 5.69 -8.18
CA ARG A 47 -4.60 5.47 -8.09
C ARG A 47 -3.80 6.76 -8.21
N LEU A 48 -4.22 7.67 -9.10
CA LEU A 48 -3.60 8.99 -9.24
C LEU A 48 -3.68 9.79 -7.93
N VAL A 49 -4.85 9.81 -7.29
CA VAL A 49 -5.02 10.53 -6.02
C VAL A 49 -4.27 9.83 -4.88
N ALA A 50 -4.29 8.49 -4.85
CA ALA A 50 -3.62 7.70 -3.83
C ALA A 50 -2.10 7.83 -3.84
N GLN A 51 -1.49 8.13 -5.00
CA GLN A 51 -0.05 8.35 -5.10
C GLN A 51 0.39 9.58 -4.29
N VAL A 52 -0.42 10.63 -4.22
CA VAL A 52 -0.10 11.88 -3.51
C VAL A 52 -0.03 11.68 -1.99
N VAL A 53 -0.85 10.77 -1.45
CA VAL A 53 -0.99 10.56 0.00
C VAL A 53 -0.22 9.37 0.55
N ARG A 54 0.51 8.66 -0.31
CA ARG A 54 1.29 7.48 0.10
C ARG A 54 2.44 7.90 1.01
N GLY A 55 2.52 7.29 2.20
CA GLY A 55 3.57 7.58 3.18
C GLY A 55 3.32 8.82 4.06
N ALA A 56 2.25 9.57 3.83
CA ALA A 56 1.87 10.68 4.70
C ALA A 56 1.21 10.20 6.00
N ASP A 57 1.26 11.03 7.05
CA ASP A 57 0.47 10.80 8.27
C ASP A 57 -1.04 10.83 7.93
N PRO A 58 -1.88 9.95 8.53
CA PRO A 58 -3.30 9.86 8.19
C PRO A 58 -4.08 11.18 8.28
N ASN A 59 -3.80 12.00 9.30
CA ASN A 59 -4.44 13.31 9.48
C ASN A 59 -4.03 14.32 8.40
N LYS A 60 -2.73 14.35 8.05
CA LYS A 60 -2.22 15.20 6.96
C LYS A 60 -2.78 14.76 5.61
N ALA A 61 -2.87 13.45 5.38
CA ALA A 61 -3.47 12.88 4.17
C ALA A 61 -4.92 13.36 3.97
N ILE A 62 -5.75 13.38 5.03
CA ILE A 62 -7.11 13.94 4.95
C ILE A 62 -7.10 15.43 4.57
N GLY A 63 -6.17 16.21 5.14
CA GLY A 63 -5.98 17.61 4.79
C GLY A 63 -5.68 17.81 3.31
N TYR A 64 -4.69 17.08 2.78
CA TYR A 64 -4.35 17.12 1.35
C TYR A 64 -5.54 16.70 0.48
N LEU A 65 -6.21 15.60 0.80
CA LEU A 65 -7.34 15.10 0.00
C LEU A 65 -8.51 16.08 -0.07
N LYS A 66 -8.75 16.87 0.99
CA LYS A 66 -9.81 17.89 1.00
C LYS A 66 -9.53 19.05 0.04
N LEU A 67 -8.26 19.37 -0.19
CA LEU A 67 -7.82 20.45 -1.09
C LEU A 67 -7.76 20.00 -2.55
N LEU A 68 -7.72 18.69 -2.82
CA LEU A 68 -7.64 18.18 -4.18
C LEU A 68 -8.96 18.39 -4.95
N PRO A 69 -8.94 18.90 -6.19
CA PRO A 69 -10.14 19.16 -7.00
C PRO A 69 -10.79 17.88 -7.57
N HIS A 70 -10.22 16.71 -7.29
CA HIS A 70 -10.66 15.44 -7.89
C HIS A 70 -11.78 14.79 -7.07
N ARG A 71 -12.90 14.45 -7.71
CA ARG A 71 -14.02 13.73 -7.06
C ARG A 71 -13.62 12.41 -6.38
N ALA A 72 -12.59 11.73 -6.88
CA ALA A 72 -12.09 10.49 -6.32
C ALA A 72 -11.53 10.65 -4.90
N ALA A 73 -11.10 11.87 -4.52
CA ALA A 73 -10.61 12.18 -3.18
C ALA A 73 -11.69 11.94 -2.11
N GLY A 74 -12.96 12.23 -2.42
CA GLY A 74 -14.07 12.02 -1.49
C GLY A 74 -14.21 10.58 -1.00
N SER A 75 -13.98 9.59 -1.87
CA SER A 75 -13.99 8.18 -1.46
C SER A 75 -12.81 7.82 -0.56
N LEU A 76 -11.62 8.36 -0.85
CA LEU A 76 -10.44 8.12 -0.03
C LEU A 76 -10.58 8.76 1.35
N ILE A 77 -11.10 9.99 1.46
CA ILE A 77 -11.34 10.67 2.74
C ILE A 77 -12.17 9.79 3.67
N LYS A 78 -13.25 9.20 3.17
CA LYS A 78 -14.12 8.31 3.96
C LYS A 78 -13.37 7.08 4.46
N VAL A 79 -12.51 6.47 3.64
CA VAL A 79 -11.69 5.31 4.03
C VAL A 79 -10.66 5.69 5.10
N TYR A 80 -10.02 6.85 4.98
CA TYR A 80 -9.10 7.36 6.00
C TYR A 80 -9.82 7.65 7.32
N GLN A 81 -11.00 8.26 7.28
CA GLN A 81 -11.83 8.50 8.47
C GLN A 81 -12.24 7.19 9.15
N GLN A 82 -12.65 6.19 8.37
CA GLN A 82 -12.96 4.84 8.86
C GLN A 82 -11.74 4.20 9.53
N ALA A 83 -10.56 4.32 8.93
CA ALA A 83 -9.33 3.77 9.49
C ALA A 83 -8.94 4.42 10.83
N LEU A 84 -9.10 5.73 10.95
CA LEU A 84 -8.88 6.46 12.19
C LEU A 84 -9.88 6.05 13.28
N ALA A 85 -11.15 5.86 12.92
CA ALA A 85 -12.16 5.36 13.85
C ALA A 85 -11.82 3.94 14.34
N ASN A 86 -11.39 3.06 13.43
CA ASN A 86 -10.95 1.70 13.79
C ASN A 86 -9.73 1.74 14.72
N ALA A 87 -8.77 2.63 14.46
CA ALA A 87 -7.60 2.78 15.30
C ALA A 87 -7.95 3.29 16.70
N LYS A 88 -8.86 4.27 16.80
CA LYS A 88 -9.38 4.78 18.07
C LYS A 88 -10.05 3.65 18.87
N ASN A 89 -10.88 2.83 18.23
CA ASN A 89 -11.51 1.67 18.86
C ASN A 89 -10.49 0.62 19.33
N ALA A 90 -9.34 0.52 18.65
CA ALA A 90 -8.25 -0.36 19.03
C ALA A 90 -7.32 0.22 20.13
N GLY A 91 -7.65 1.39 20.68
CA GLY A 91 -6.87 2.08 21.72
C GLY A 91 -5.60 2.78 21.21
N LEU A 92 -5.48 2.99 19.90
CA LEU A 92 -4.31 3.61 19.29
C LEU A 92 -4.52 5.12 19.10
N SER A 93 -3.47 5.90 19.38
CA SER A 93 -3.45 7.32 19.09
C SER A 93 -3.27 7.56 17.58
N PRO A 94 -4.05 8.47 16.96
CA PRO A 94 -3.93 8.76 15.54
C PRO A 94 -2.59 9.42 15.15
N ALA A 95 -1.88 10.02 16.12
CA ALA A 95 -0.57 10.64 15.89
C ALA A 95 0.55 9.62 15.66
N ASP A 96 0.38 8.41 16.18
CA ASP A 96 1.37 7.33 16.12
C ASP A 96 1.14 6.40 14.92
N LEU A 97 0.21 6.71 14.03
CA LEU A 97 -0.12 5.88 12.88
C LEU A 97 0.58 6.39 11.62
N THR A 98 1.02 5.45 10.79
CA THR A 98 1.48 5.71 9.41
C THR A 98 0.74 4.85 8.42
N VAL A 99 0.65 5.32 7.18
CA VAL A 99 0.11 4.52 6.07
C VAL A 99 1.16 3.52 5.62
N LYS A 100 0.95 2.24 5.94
CA LYS A 100 1.80 1.14 5.45
C LYS A 100 1.53 0.84 3.98
N SER A 101 0.26 0.65 3.66
CA SER A 101 -0.16 0.31 2.31
C SER A 101 -1.50 0.95 1.96
N LEU A 102 -1.60 1.46 0.73
CA LEU A 102 -2.85 1.93 0.14
C LEU A 102 -2.99 1.26 -1.23
N GLN A 103 -3.80 0.20 -1.25
CA GLN A 103 -4.02 -0.64 -2.40
C GLN A 103 -5.38 -0.31 -3.02
N ILE A 104 -5.38 -0.17 -4.34
CA ILE A 104 -6.58 0.08 -5.13
C ILE A 104 -6.66 -1.00 -6.20
N GLU A 105 -7.58 -1.92 -5.97
CA GLU A 105 -7.83 -3.07 -6.82
C GLU A 105 -8.95 -2.78 -7.82
N GLU A 106 -8.94 -3.51 -8.92
CA GLU A 106 -10.08 -3.45 -9.84
C GLU A 106 -11.27 -4.17 -9.22
N GLY A 107 -12.42 -3.50 -9.21
CA GLY A 107 -13.68 -4.14 -8.85
C GLY A 107 -14.42 -4.69 -10.07
N PRO A 108 -15.61 -5.26 -9.85
CA PRO A 108 -16.42 -5.78 -10.93
C PRO A 108 -16.72 -4.71 -11.96
N LYS A 109 -16.63 -5.11 -13.23
CA LYS A 109 -16.97 -4.26 -14.36
C LYS A 109 -18.48 -4.34 -14.53
N GLY A 110 -19.16 -3.19 -14.52
CA GLY A 110 -20.60 -3.11 -14.70
C GLY A 110 -21.04 -3.53 -16.10
N ALA A 111 -22.36 -3.49 -16.31
CA ALA A 111 -23.00 -3.88 -17.56
C ALA A 111 -22.33 -3.26 -18.80
N LYS A 112 -22.15 -4.10 -19.83
CA LYS A 112 -21.67 -3.71 -21.15
C LYS A 112 -22.76 -2.88 -21.81
N LYS A 113 -22.48 -1.60 -22.09
CA LYS A 113 -23.37 -0.76 -22.89
C LYS A 113 -22.81 -0.66 -24.31
N ALA A 114 -23.67 -0.86 -25.29
CA ALA A 114 -23.35 -0.60 -26.69
C ALA A 114 -23.01 0.88 -26.85
N ASP A 115 -21.93 1.16 -27.58
CA ASP A 115 -21.53 2.51 -27.89
C ASP A 115 -22.07 2.90 -29.27
N VAL A 116 -23.20 3.61 -29.30
CA VAL A 116 -23.86 4.01 -30.55
C VAL A 116 -23.28 5.35 -31.01
N HIS A 117 -22.72 5.37 -32.22
CA HIS A 117 -22.17 6.56 -32.87
C HIS A 117 -22.88 6.83 -34.21
N ALA A 118 -22.52 7.93 -34.87
CA ALA A 118 -23.08 8.34 -36.16
C ALA A 118 -22.98 7.22 -37.21
N HIS A 119 -23.99 7.13 -38.08
CA HIS A 119 -24.11 6.16 -39.17
C HIS A 119 -24.03 4.67 -38.76
N GLY A 120 -24.39 4.33 -37.51
CA GLY A 120 -24.35 2.94 -37.03
C GLY A 120 -22.93 2.39 -36.86
N ALA A 121 -21.92 3.26 -36.91
CA ALA A 121 -20.52 2.89 -36.77
C ALA A 121 -20.27 2.27 -35.39
N ARG A 122 -19.64 1.10 -35.38
CA ARG A 122 -19.11 0.44 -34.19
C ARG A 122 -17.59 0.45 -34.28
N TYR A 123 -16.91 1.32 -33.56
CA TYR A 123 -15.46 1.23 -33.43
C TYR A 123 -15.08 -0.06 -32.69
N ASP A 124 -13.93 -0.65 -33.00
CA ASP A 124 -13.43 -1.92 -32.43
C ASP A 124 -13.35 -1.97 -30.88
N ARG A 125 -13.54 -0.83 -30.20
CA ARG A 125 -13.63 -0.68 -28.73
C ARG A 125 -15.05 -0.42 -28.19
N GLY A 126 -16.10 -0.65 -28.99
CA GLY A 126 -17.49 -0.19 -28.82
C GLY A 126 -18.31 -0.68 -27.62
N ILE A 127 -17.71 -0.88 -26.45
CA ILE A 127 -18.39 -1.26 -25.21
C ILE A 127 -18.02 -0.30 -24.09
N ARG A 128 -18.95 0.59 -23.73
CA ARG A 128 -18.82 1.42 -22.53
C ARG A 128 -19.15 0.58 -21.29
N ARG A 129 -18.25 0.57 -20.31
CA ARG A 129 -18.45 -0.11 -19.03
C ARG A 129 -18.17 0.83 -17.87
N LYS A 130 -19.04 0.82 -16.86
CA LYS A 130 -18.74 1.44 -15.58
C LYS A 130 -17.74 0.56 -14.85
N ARG A 131 -16.59 1.14 -14.47
CA ARG A 131 -15.58 0.43 -13.67
C ARG A 131 -15.78 0.76 -12.21
N MET A 132 -15.62 -0.25 -11.36
CA MET A 132 -15.60 -0.09 -9.90
C MET A 132 -14.20 -0.39 -9.37
N ALA A 133 -13.98 -0.06 -8.11
CA ALA A 133 -12.74 -0.33 -7.40
C ALA A 133 -13.00 -0.86 -5.99
N HIS A 134 -12.04 -1.63 -5.49
CA HIS A 134 -11.92 -1.94 -4.06
C HIS A 134 -10.72 -1.18 -3.51
N ILE A 135 -10.89 -0.56 -2.34
CA ILE A 135 -9.85 0.20 -1.65
C ILE A 135 -9.51 -0.55 -0.38
N ARG A 136 -8.22 -0.81 -0.18
CA ARG A 136 -7.68 -1.39 1.05
C ARG A 136 -6.59 -0.45 1.58
N LEU A 137 -6.80 0.02 2.81
CA LEU A 137 -5.86 0.87 3.53
C LEU A 137 -5.37 0.10 4.75
N GLU A 138 -4.06 0.04 4.93
CA GLU A 138 -3.43 -0.54 6.10
C GLU A 138 -2.59 0.54 6.79
N LEU A 139 -2.92 0.79 8.06
CA LEU A 139 -2.16 1.65 8.94
C LEU A 139 -1.31 0.80 9.88
N ILE A 140 -0.13 1.29 10.20
CA ILE A 140 0.82 0.65 11.10
C ILE A 140 1.22 1.63 12.20
N THR A 141 1.38 1.14 13.42
CA THR A 141 1.92 1.93 14.52
C THR A 141 3.40 2.23 14.27
N LYS A 142 3.81 3.49 14.44
CA LYS A 142 5.21 3.87 14.51
C LYS A 142 5.78 3.25 15.77
N THR A 143 6.59 2.20 15.65
CA THR A 143 7.33 1.68 16.79
C THR A 143 8.32 2.74 17.27
N ARG A 144 8.05 3.33 18.44
CA ARG A 144 8.97 4.24 19.12
C ARG A 144 10.02 3.39 19.82
N TYR A 145 11.11 3.10 19.14
CA TYR A 145 12.29 2.53 19.78
C TYR A 145 12.87 3.54 20.79
N GLY A 146 12.58 3.33 22.07
CA GLY A 146 13.20 4.04 23.19
C GLY A 146 12.62 5.43 23.47
N ALA A 147 11.53 5.50 24.22
CA ALA A 147 11.22 6.68 25.03
C ALA A 147 11.43 6.33 26.50
N LYS A 148 12.69 6.32 26.93
CA LYS A 148 13.03 6.61 28.32
C LYS A 148 13.17 8.13 28.42
N ASN A 149 12.25 8.75 29.14
CA ASN A 149 12.40 9.97 29.95
C ASN A 149 11.08 10.23 30.66
#